data_AF-A0A381VRU7-F1
#
_entry.id   AF-A0A381VRU7-F1
#
_cell.length_a   1.000
_cell.length_b   1.000
_cell.length_c   1.000
_cell.angle_alpha   90.00
_cell.angle_beta   90.00
_cell.angle_gamma   90.00
#
_symmetry.space_group_name_H-M   'P 1'
#
loop_
_entity.id
_entity.type
_entity.pdbx_description
1 polymer ?
#
loop_
_entity_poly.entity_id
_entity_poly.type
_entity_poly.pdbx_seq_one_letter_code
_entity_poly.pdbx_strand_id
1 'polypeptide(L)'
;MDFVMQDSDGEKLLERVAWLMMRPEYFSFTCKYILNIELSPFQALLLYEIWNRKFPMIIGSRGMGKSFMLSVYPLLRALFMPRRQIIIVGAAFRQSKVLFEYMDTIWKNAPVLRDLCASGSGPRRDVDRCVMHIGQSRITCLPLGDGSKIRGQRANDIIADEFASIPRDIFENVVAGFAAVAASPIEKVKRIAHEKRAKELGVPVSIAKNTDDMDKSNQIILSGTAYYDF
;
A
#
# COMPACT_ATOMS: atom_id res chain seq x y z
N MET A 1 0.27 -27.04 -9.35
CA MET A 1 -1.18 -27.02 -9.62
C MET A 1 -1.96 -27.79 -8.56
N ASP A 2 -1.32 -28.74 -7.89
CA ASP A 2 -1.94 -29.64 -6.91
C ASP A 2 -2.59 -28.94 -5.71
N PHE A 3 -2.05 -27.81 -5.25
CA PHE A 3 -2.65 -27.02 -4.16
C PHE A 3 -4.05 -26.48 -4.53
N VAL A 4 -4.20 -25.95 -5.75
CA VAL A 4 -5.45 -25.33 -6.21
C VAL A 4 -6.50 -26.41 -6.49
N MET A 5 -6.09 -27.54 -7.08
CA MET A 5 -6.98 -28.62 -7.53
C MET A 5 -7.19 -29.75 -6.51
N GLN A 6 -6.75 -29.56 -5.27
CA GLN A 6 -6.73 -30.63 -4.25
C GLN A 6 -8.12 -31.09 -3.79
N ASP A 7 -9.14 -30.23 -3.92
CA ASP A 7 -10.53 -30.54 -3.56
C ASP A 7 -11.46 -30.17 -4.73
N SER A 8 -12.51 -30.96 -4.96
CA SER A 8 -13.55 -30.72 -5.97
C SER A 8 -14.63 -29.73 -5.52
N ASP A 9 -14.43 -29.07 -4.38
CA ASP A 9 -15.34 -28.08 -3.80
C ASP A 9 -15.04 -26.68 -4.36
N GLY A 10 -16.01 -26.11 -5.07
CA GLY A 10 -15.86 -24.84 -5.78
C GLY A 10 -15.60 -23.64 -4.87
N GLU A 11 -16.11 -23.64 -3.63
CA GLU A 11 -15.87 -22.54 -2.68
C GLU A 11 -14.43 -22.54 -2.18
N LYS A 12 -13.90 -23.72 -1.82
CA LYS A 12 -12.50 -23.88 -1.40
C LYS A 12 -11.53 -23.52 -2.52
N LEU A 13 -11.89 -23.81 -3.77
CA LEU A 13 -11.11 -23.40 -4.93
C LEU A 13 -11.00 -21.86 -5.00
N LEU A 14 -12.12 -21.15 -4.85
CA LEU A 14 -12.14 -19.68 -4.87
C LEU A 14 -11.31 -19.08 -3.73
N GLU A 15 -11.43 -19.62 -2.51
CA GLU A 15 -10.63 -19.19 -1.36
C GLU A 15 -9.12 -19.36 -1.61
N ARG A 16 -8.70 -20.50 -2.16
CA ARG A 16 -7.29 -20.76 -2.48
C ARG A 16 -6.75 -19.83 -3.56
N VAL A 17 -7.55 -19.56 -4.59
CA VAL A 17 -7.18 -18.61 -5.65
C VAL A 17 -7.07 -17.21 -5.10
N ALA A 18 -8.03 -16.76 -4.29
CA ALA A 18 -7.98 -15.47 -3.62
C ALA A 18 -6.74 -15.34 -2.72
N TRP A 19 -6.42 -16.38 -1.96
CA TRP A 19 -5.21 -16.43 -1.14
C TRP A 19 -3.93 -16.33 -1.97
N LEU A 20 -3.85 -17.03 -3.11
CA LEU A 20 -2.71 -16.91 -4.03
C LEU A 20 -2.61 -15.49 -4.63
N MET A 21 -3.73 -14.87 -5.00
CA MET A 21 -3.75 -13.49 -5.53
C MET A 21 -3.20 -12.46 -4.54
N MET A 22 -3.37 -12.68 -3.24
CA MET A 22 -2.85 -11.81 -2.17
C MET A 22 -1.33 -11.91 -2.00
N ARG A 23 -0.70 -12.95 -2.55
CA ARG A 23 0.73 -13.18 -2.44
C ARG A 23 1.51 -12.35 -3.46
N PRO A 24 2.63 -11.70 -3.06
CA PRO A 24 3.38 -10.81 -3.94
C PRO A 24 3.94 -11.50 -5.19
N GLU A 25 4.22 -12.81 -5.11
CA GLU A 25 4.67 -13.63 -6.23
C GLU A 25 3.64 -13.67 -7.39
N TYR A 26 2.36 -13.46 -7.08
CA TYR A 26 1.25 -13.52 -8.02
C TYR A 26 0.67 -12.13 -8.34
N PHE A 27 1.34 -11.04 -7.99
CA PHE A 27 0.85 -9.70 -8.30
C PHE A 27 0.71 -9.42 -9.80
N SER A 28 1.55 -10.01 -10.65
CA SER A 28 1.36 -9.93 -12.11
C SER A 28 0.01 -10.50 -12.55
N PHE A 29 -0.40 -11.62 -11.95
CA PHE A 29 -1.70 -12.25 -12.18
C PHE A 29 -2.85 -11.38 -11.66
N THR A 30 -2.75 -10.90 -10.42
CA THR A 30 -3.74 -9.98 -9.83
C THR A 30 -3.89 -8.70 -10.66
N CYS A 31 -2.79 -8.07 -11.06
CA CYS A 31 -2.83 -6.86 -11.88
C CYS A 31 -3.51 -7.11 -13.23
N LYS A 32 -3.25 -8.26 -13.86
CA LYS A 32 -3.88 -8.62 -15.14
C LYS A 32 -5.39 -8.83 -15.01
N TYR A 33 -5.84 -9.60 -14.02
CA TYR A 33 -7.24 -10.01 -13.93
C TYR A 33 -8.13 -9.06 -13.12
N ILE A 34 -7.60 -8.40 -12.08
CA ILE A 34 -8.37 -7.49 -11.23
C ILE A 34 -8.23 -6.04 -11.71
N LEU A 35 -6.99 -5.59 -11.93
CA LEU A 35 -6.71 -4.20 -12.33
C LEU A 35 -6.76 -3.98 -13.84
N ASN A 36 -6.83 -5.05 -14.64
CA ASN A 36 -6.78 -5.01 -16.10
C ASN A 36 -5.50 -4.32 -16.64
N ILE A 37 -4.35 -4.69 -16.07
CA ILE A 37 -3.04 -4.14 -16.37
C ILE A 37 -2.05 -5.26 -16.68
N GLU A 38 -1.26 -5.12 -17.73
CA GLU A 38 -0.11 -5.99 -17.99
C GLU A 38 1.16 -5.39 -17.40
N LEU A 39 1.81 -6.14 -16.50
CA LEU A 39 3.09 -5.76 -15.90
C LEU A 39 4.24 -6.45 -16.63
N SER A 40 5.33 -5.71 -16.85
CA SER A 40 6.58 -6.34 -17.29
C SER A 40 7.21 -7.16 -16.15
N PRO A 41 8.08 -8.15 -16.46
CA PRO A 41 8.76 -8.94 -15.43
C PRO A 41 9.54 -8.08 -14.43
N PHE A 42 10.18 -7.00 -14.92
CA PHE A 42 10.88 -6.03 -14.08
C PHE A 42 9.94 -5.32 -13.10
N GLN A 43 8.77 -4.88 -13.56
CA GLN A 43 7.76 -4.24 -12.73
C GLN A 43 7.18 -5.19 -11.68
N ALA A 44 6.95 -6.46 -12.03
CA ALA A 44 6.49 -7.48 -11.10
C ALA A 44 7.51 -7.72 -9.97
N LEU A 45 8.80 -7.84 -10.32
CA LEU A 45 9.88 -7.97 -9.33
C LEU A 45 9.95 -6.73 -8.42
N LEU A 46 9.80 -5.54 -8.98
CA LEU A 46 9.81 -4.30 -8.20
C LEU A 46 8.68 -4.29 -7.15
N LEU A 47 7.45 -4.69 -7.52
CA LEU A 47 6.34 -4.78 -6.55
C LEU A 47 6.62 -5.83 -5.47
N TYR A 48 7.20 -6.97 -5.83
CA TYR A 48 7.58 -8.01 -4.87
C TYR A 48 8.56 -7.47 -3.83
N GLU A 49 9.62 -6.78 -4.27
CA GLU A 49 10.60 -6.17 -3.35
C GLU A 49 9.96 -5.08 -2.48
N ILE A 50 9.18 -4.15 -3.06
CA ILE A 50 8.51 -3.10 -2.28
C ILE A 50 7.56 -3.71 -1.24
N TRP A 51 6.85 -4.78 -1.58
CA TRP A 51 5.90 -5.44 -0.67
C TRP A 51 6.55 -6.03 0.57
N ASN A 52 7.81 -6.45 0.49
CA ASN A 52 8.51 -7.17 1.55
C ASN A 52 9.46 -6.28 2.38
N ARG A 53 9.54 -4.97 2.11
CA ARG A 53 10.44 -4.03 2.81
C ARG A 53 9.63 -2.96 3.55
N LYS A 54 10.01 -2.60 4.76
CA LYS A 54 9.34 -1.51 5.53
C LYS A 54 9.68 -0.10 5.03
N PHE A 55 10.89 0.06 4.48
CA PHE A 55 11.43 1.35 4.04
C PHE A 55 12.16 1.24 2.68
N PRO A 56 11.47 0.85 1.58
CA PRO A 56 12.11 0.75 0.27
C PRO A 56 12.31 2.13 -0.35
N MET A 57 13.41 2.28 -1.09
CA MET A 57 13.68 3.43 -1.94
C MET A 57 13.85 2.97 -3.39
N ILE A 58 13.05 3.55 -4.30
CA ILE A 58 13.07 3.24 -5.73
C ILE A 58 13.84 4.36 -6.43
N ILE A 59 15.04 4.06 -6.92
CA ILE A 59 15.83 4.97 -7.74
C ILE A 59 15.82 4.45 -9.17
N GLY A 60 15.49 5.31 -10.12
CA GLY A 60 15.44 4.93 -11.52
C GLY A 60 15.58 6.09 -12.47
N SER A 61 15.92 5.82 -13.72
CA SER A 61 15.96 6.82 -14.78
C SER A 61 14.57 7.39 -15.08
N ARG A 62 14.52 8.49 -15.85
CA ARG A 62 13.27 8.97 -16.45
C ARG A 62 12.78 7.93 -17.47
N GLY A 63 11.47 7.68 -17.50
CA GLY A 63 10.88 6.69 -18.40
C GLY A 63 10.86 5.25 -17.86
N MET A 64 11.48 4.96 -16.71
CA MET A 64 11.45 3.62 -16.09
C MET A 64 10.04 3.18 -15.61
N GLY A 65 9.06 4.09 -15.62
CA GLY A 65 7.70 3.78 -15.17
C GLY A 65 7.49 3.88 -13.66
N LYS A 66 8.33 4.61 -12.92
CA LYS A 66 8.22 4.79 -11.46
C LYS A 66 6.83 5.23 -11.01
N SER A 67 6.32 6.34 -11.55
CA SER A 67 5.02 6.90 -11.17
C SER A 67 3.87 5.93 -11.42
N PHE A 68 3.95 5.13 -12.48
CA PHE A 68 2.99 4.06 -12.74
C PHE A 68 3.02 3.00 -11.64
N MET A 69 4.21 2.50 -11.27
CA MET A 69 4.37 1.52 -10.19
C MET A 69 3.91 2.06 -8.84
N LEU A 70 4.21 3.32 -8.53
CA LEU A 70 3.75 4.02 -7.34
C LEU A 70 2.23 4.30 -7.33
N SER A 71 1.54 4.12 -8.46
CA SER A 71 0.08 4.21 -8.57
C SER A 71 -0.59 2.83 -8.46
N VAL A 72 0.04 1.79 -9.02
CA VAL A 72 -0.44 0.40 -8.92
C VAL A 72 -0.29 -0.14 -7.50
N TYR A 73 0.87 0.08 -6.87
CA TYR A 73 1.17 -0.43 -5.53
C TYR A 73 0.13 -0.04 -4.46
N PRO A 74 -0.26 1.24 -4.30
CA PRO A 74 -1.25 1.63 -3.29
C PRO A 74 -2.65 1.07 -3.59
N LEU A 75 -3.02 0.83 -4.86
CA LEU A 75 -4.28 0.13 -5.19
C LEU A 75 -4.26 -1.32 -4.69
N LEU A 76 -3.15 -2.04 -4.90
CA LEU A 76 -2.97 -3.40 -4.38
C LEU A 76 -2.99 -3.43 -2.85
N ARG A 77 -2.32 -2.47 -2.20
CA ARG A 77 -2.36 -2.33 -0.73
C ARG A 77 -3.76 -2.09 -0.23
N ALA A 78 -4.49 -1.17 -0.85
CA ALA A 78 -5.83 -0.80 -0.44
C ALA A 78 -6.84 -1.95 -0.63
N LEU A 79 -6.64 -2.77 -1.68
CA LEU A 79 -7.45 -3.95 -1.99
C LEU A 79 -7.20 -5.10 -1.01
N PHE A 80 -5.93 -5.47 -0.77
CA PHE A 80 -5.59 -6.64 0.03
C PHE A 80 -5.52 -6.40 1.54
N MET A 81 -5.40 -5.14 1.96
CA MET A 81 -5.36 -4.76 3.36
C MET A 81 -6.50 -3.76 3.63
N PRO A 82 -7.63 -4.23 4.19
CA PRO A 82 -8.78 -3.36 4.43
C PRO A 82 -8.46 -2.31 5.48
N ARG A 83 -9.15 -1.16 5.38
CA ARG A 83 -9.02 -0.01 6.29
C ARG A 83 -7.64 0.67 6.29
N ARG A 84 -6.83 0.51 5.24
CA ARG A 84 -5.56 1.24 5.13
C ARG A 84 -5.78 2.68 4.72
N GLN A 85 -5.10 3.56 5.43
CA GLN A 85 -4.91 4.96 5.06
C GLN A 85 -3.55 5.10 4.39
N ILE A 86 -3.55 5.49 3.12
CA ILE A 86 -2.33 5.64 2.31
C ILE A 86 -2.22 7.10 1.90
N ILE A 87 -1.07 7.71 2.13
CA ILE A 87 -0.79 9.09 1.74
C ILE A 87 0.28 9.10 0.65
N ILE A 88 0.00 9.83 -0.43
CA ILE A 88 0.96 10.09 -1.50
C ILE A 88 1.34 11.57 -1.45
N VAL A 89 2.63 11.84 -1.33
CA VAL A 89 3.22 13.18 -1.35
C VAL A 89 4.22 13.27 -2.49
N GLY A 90 4.24 14.41 -3.16
CA GLY A 90 5.31 14.79 -4.08
C GLY A 90 5.73 16.22 -3.75
N ALA A 91 6.86 16.67 -4.28
CA ALA A 91 7.37 18.02 -4.03
C ALA A 91 6.36 19.12 -4.39
N ALA A 92 5.52 18.89 -5.41
CA ALA A 92 4.41 19.76 -5.76
C ALA A 92 3.09 18.99 -5.89
N PHE A 93 1.95 19.66 -5.69
CA PHE A 93 0.64 19.04 -5.86
C PHE A 93 0.46 18.42 -7.24
N ARG A 94 0.98 19.09 -8.27
CA ARG A 94 0.97 18.61 -9.66
C ARG A 94 1.58 17.22 -9.79
N GLN A 95 2.68 16.92 -9.10
CA GLN A 95 3.33 15.61 -9.14
C GLN A 95 2.45 14.53 -8.49
N SER A 96 1.94 14.80 -7.27
CA SER A 96 1.02 13.87 -6.60
C SER A 96 -0.28 13.64 -7.39
N LYS A 97 -0.75 14.66 -8.13
CA LYS A 97 -1.92 14.57 -9.00
C LYS A 97 -1.70 13.66 -10.20
N VAL A 98 -0.49 13.58 -10.74
CA VAL A 98 -0.15 12.64 -11.83
C VAL A 98 -0.35 11.19 -11.37
N LEU A 99 0.10 10.83 -10.17
CA LEU A 99 -0.12 9.49 -9.60
C LEU A 99 -1.62 9.22 -9.40
N PHE A 100 -2.37 10.22 -8.95
CA PHE A 100 -3.83 10.11 -8.86
C PHE A 100 -4.50 9.88 -10.22
N GLU A 101 -4.07 10.57 -11.28
CA GLU A 101 -4.62 10.41 -12.63
C GLU A 101 -4.32 9.02 -13.20
N TYR A 102 -3.16 8.44 -12.91
CA TYR A 102 -2.87 7.03 -13.21
C TYR A 102 -3.85 6.09 -12.49
N MET A 103 -4.06 6.29 -11.19
CA MET A 103 -5.03 5.47 -10.43
C MET A 103 -6.46 5.62 -10.94
N ASP A 104 -6.89 6.84 -11.28
CA ASP A 104 -8.21 7.13 -11.87
C ASP A 104 -8.40 6.39 -13.21
N THR A 105 -7.37 6.40 -14.06
CA THR A 105 -7.37 5.67 -15.33
C THR A 105 -7.46 4.17 -15.12
N ILE A 106 -6.68 3.61 -14.20
CA ILE A 106 -6.74 2.19 -13.82
C ILE A 106 -8.14 1.83 -13.33
N TRP A 107 -8.69 2.61 -12.40
CA TRP A 107 -10.02 2.39 -11.84
C TRP A 107 -11.11 2.32 -12.91
N LYS A 108 -11.10 3.27 -13.86
CA LYS A 108 -12.06 3.31 -14.97
C LYS A 108 -11.96 2.07 -15.88
N ASN A 109 -10.74 1.55 -16.08
CA ASN A 109 -10.46 0.44 -16.97
C ASN A 109 -10.51 -0.95 -16.29
N ALA A 110 -10.71 -1.00 -14.97
CA ALA A 110 -10.74 -2.22 -14.16
C ALA A 110 -12.18 -2.59 -13.75
N PRO A 111 -12.98 -3.28 -14.60
CA PRO A 111 -14.36 -3.64 -14.25
C PRO A 111 -14.42 -4.57 -13.03
N VAL A 112 -13.50 -5.54 -12.93
CA VAL A 112 -13.44 -6.50 -11.82
C VAL A 112 -13.15 -5.79 -10.50
N LEU A 113 -12.16 -4.89 -10.46
CA LEU A 113 -11.89 -4.09 -9.26
C LEU A 113 -13.13 -3.31 -8.79
N ARG A 114 -13.87 -2.71 -9.74
CA ARG A 114 -15.06 -1.91 -9.42
C ARG A 114 -16.20 -2.76 -8.87
N ASP A 115 -16.38 -3.96 -9.42
CA ASP A 115 -17.39 -4.91 -8.95
C ASP A 115 -17.08 -5.44 -7.53
N LEU A 116 -15.80 -5.69 -7.25
CA LEU A 116 -15.34 -6.09 -5.91
C LEU A 116 -15.49 -4.98 -4.85
N CYS A 117 -15.58 -3.72 -5.27
CA CYS A 117 -15.58 -2.57 -4.37
C CYS A 117 -17.00 -2.05 -4.10
N ALA A 118 -17.32 -1.74 -2.84
CA ALA A 118 -18.63 -1.20 -2.46
C ALA A 118 -18.95 0.15 -3.15
N SER A 119 -20.24 0.49 -3.20
CA SER A 119 -20.85 1.64 -3.93
C SER A 119 -20.33 3.04 -3.59
N GLY A 120 -19.47 3.19 -2.57
CA GLY A 120 -18.78 4.45 -2.23
C GLY A 120 -17.36 4.60 -2.79
N SER A 121 -16.84 3.58 -3.48
CA SER A 121 -15.47 3.51 -3.98
C SER A 121 -15.26 4.32 -5.26
N GLY A 122 -14.00 4.69 -5.52
CA GLY A 122 -13.58 5.42 -6.71
C GLY A 122 -12.92 6.77 -6.43
N PRO A 123 -12.57 7.49 -7.51
CA PRO A 123 -11.83 8.74 -7.45
C PRO A 123 -12.71 9.91 -7.01
N ARG A 124 -12.20 10.75 -6.13
CA ARG A 124 -12.77 12.04 -5.71
C ARG A 124 -11.72 13.12 -5.79
N ARG A 125 -12.07 14.25 -6.40
CA ARG A 125 -11.17 15.39 -6.58
C ARG A 125 -11.69 16.55 -5.74
N ASP A 126 -10.77 17.20 -5.04
CA ASP A 126 -11.00 18.43 -4.29
C ASP A 126 -9.93 19.46 -4.72
N VAL A 127 -10.08 20.70 -4.27
CA VAL A 127 -9.17 21.81 -4.63
C VAL A 127 -7.74 21.53 -4.14
N ASP A 128 -7.61 20.92 -2.96
CA ASP A 128 -6.32 20.75 -2.27
C ASP A 128 -5.90 19.29 -2.03
N ARG A 129 -6.67 18.33 -2.53
CA ARG A 129 -6.40 16.90 -2.38
C ARG A 129 -7.10 16.10 -3.47
N CYS A 130 -6.54 14.93 -3.79
CA CYS A 130 -7.21 13.94 -4.61
C CYS A 130 -7.25 12.62 -3.84
N VAL A 131 -8.41 11.96 -3.85
CA VAL A 131 -8.69 10.81 -2.98
C VAL A 131 -9.21 9.66 -3.81
N MET A 132 -8.61 8.48 -3.69
CA MET A 132 -9.12 7.24 -4.24
C MET A 132 -9.63 6.37 -3.10
N HIS A 133 -10.91 6.02 -3.14
CA HIS A 133 -11.53 5.09 -2.19
C HIS A 133 -11.55 3.67 -2.79
N ILE A 134 -11.05 2.68 -2.06
CA ILE A 134 -11.06 1.27 -2.46
C ILE A 134 -11.60 0.47 -1.27
N GLY A 135 -12.87 0.08 -1.32
CA GLY A 135 -13.55 -0.55 -0.19
C GLY A 135 -13.52 0.35 1.06
N GLN A 136 -12.90 -0.12 2.14
CA GLN A 136 -12.73 0.65 3.39
C GLN A 136 -11.41 1.42 3.46
N SER A 137 -10.55 1.27 2.46
CA SER A 137 -9.24 1.90 2.39
C SER A 137 -9.31 3.23 1.63
N ARG A 138 -8.38 4.14 1.92
CA ARG A 138 -8.34 5.48 1.33
C ARG A 138 -6.91 5.83 0.94
N ILE A 139 -6.73 6.22 -0.31
CA ILE A 139 -5.47 6.73 -0.86
C ILE A 139 -5.64 8.23 -1.08
N THR A 140 -4.84 9.06 -0.41
CA THR A 140 -4.95 10.53 -0.46
C THR A 140 -3.67 11.11 -1.01
N CYS A 141 -3.77 11.81 -2.14
CA CYS A 141 -2.69 12.59 -2.74
C CYS A 141 -2.77 14.02 -2.20
N LEU A 142 -1.70 14.47 -1.55
CA LEU A 142 -1.63 15.77 -0.89
C LEU A 142 -0.46 16.61 -1.44
N PRO A 143 -0.63 17.94 -1.51
CA PRO A 143 0.52 18.84 -1.69
C PRO A 143 1.45 18.74 -0.49
N LEU A 144 2.76 18.87 -0.73
CA LEU A 144 3.73 18.99 0.36
C LEU A 144 3.49 20.25 1.19
N GLY A 145 3.36 21.41 0.53
CA GLY A 145 3.14 22.70 1.19
C GLY A 145 4.21 22.98 2.25
N ASP A 146 3.76 23.40 3.43
CA ASP A 146 4.56 23.57 4.66
C ASP A 146 4.57 22.32 5.57
N GLY A 147 4.05 21.18 5.08
CA GLY A 147 3.91 19.95 5.85
C GLY A 147 2.74 19.91 6.85
N SER A 148 2.04 21.03 7.09
CA SER A 148 0.97 21.13 8.10
C SER A 148 -0.21 20.18 7.83
N LYS A 149 -0.63 20.07 6.57
CA LYS A 149 -1.74 19.20 6.14
C LYS A 149 -1.42 17.71 6.27
N ILE A 150 -0.16 17.33 6.17
CA ILE A 150 0.28 15.93 6.26
C ILE A 150 0.37 15.52 7.74
N ARG A 151 0.87 16.41 8.61
CA ARG A 151 1.01 16.17 10.06
C ARG A 151 -0.31 15.81 10.75
N GLY A 152 -1.42 16.38 10.31
CA GLY A 152 -2.75 16.10 10.87
C GLY A 152 -3.36 14.76 10.45
N GLN A 153 -2.74 14.05 9.51
CA GLN A 153 -3.27 12.80 8.96
C GLN A 153 -2.59 11.59 9.60
N ARG A 154 -3.39 10.58 9.95
CA ARG A 154 -2.88 9.26 10.31
C ARG A 154 -2.90 8.37 9.06
N ALA A 155 -1.76 7.77 8.75
CA ALA A 155 -1.59 6.86 7.64
C ALA A 155 -0.90 5.59 8.11
N ASN A 156 -1.23 4.51 7.43
CA ASN A 156 -0.49 3.27 7.52
C ASN A 156 0.68 3.31 6.53
N ASP A 157 0.46 3.85 5.33
CA ASP A 157 1.49 3.89 4.29
C ASP A 157 1.72 5.31 3.78
N ILE A 158 2.98 5.64 3.53
CA ILE A 158 3.38 6.89 2.89
C ILE A 158 4.17 6.56 1.64
N ILE A 159 3.85 7.24 0.56
CA ILE A 159 4.61 7.22 -0.68
C ILE A 159 5.09 8.63 -0.95
N ALA A 160 6.41 8.83 -0.94
CA ALA A 160 7.05 10.09 -1.26
C ALA A 160 7.70 9.99 -2.64
N ASP A 161 7.05 10.57 -3.64
CA ASP A 161 7.55 10.64 -5.01
C ASP A 161 8.53 11.81 -5.18
N GLU A 162 9.62 11.58 -5.91
CA GLU A 162 10.70 12.55 -6.12
C GLU A 162 11.26 13.10 -4.78
N PHE A 163 11.64 12.19 -3.90
CA PHE A 163 12.10 12.43 -2.53
C PHE A 163 13.26 13.42 -2.43
N ALA A 164 14.16 13.46 -3.42
CA ALA A 164 15.25 14.43 -3.47
C ALA A 164 14.77 15.90 -3.47
N SER A 165 13.53 16.13 -3.93
CA SER A 165 12.89 17.45 -3.95
C SER A 165 12.06 17.75 -2.70
N ILE A 166 12.06 16.88 -1.69
CA ILE A 166 11.34 17.05 -0.43
C ILE A 166 12.31 17.54 0.65
N PRO A 167 12.06 18.70 1.29
CA PRO A 167 12.85 19.18 2.42
C PRO A 167 12.88 18.18 3.57
N ARG A 168 14.06 18.01 4.18
CA ARG A 168 14.29 17.00 5.23
C ARG A 168 13.45 17.26 6.48
N ASP A 169 13.29 18.52 6.86
CA ASP A 169 12.46 18.94 7.98
C ASP A 169 11.00 18.53 7.79
N ILE A 170 10.45 18.71 6.58
CA ILE A 170 9.09 18.25 6.26
C ILE A 170 9.02 16.72 6.34
N PHE A 171 10.02 16.00 5.82
CA PHE A 171 10.04 14.55 5.91
C PHE A 171 10.15 14.02 7.35
N GLU A 172 11.03 14.58 8.18
CA GLU A 172 11.18 14.19 9.59
C GLU A 172 9.90 14.43 10.38
N ASN A 173 9.24 15.56 10.12
CA ASN A 173 7.94 15.90 10.71
C ASN A 173 6.84 14.92 10.28
N VAL A 174 6.93 14.36 9.08
CA VAL A 174 6.04 13.33 8.54
C VAL A 174 6.37 11.98 9.22
N VAL A 175 7.61 11.48 9.12
CA VAL A 175 8.05 10.17 9.66
C VAL A 175 7.74 10.01 11.15
N ALA A 176 7.97 11.04 11.96
CA ALA A 176 7.68 11.00 13.40
C ALA A 176 6.20 10.70 13.70
N GLY A 177 5.28 11.19 12.86
CA GLY A 177 3.84 10.97 12.99
C GLY A 177 3.41 9.53 12.67
N PHE A 178 4.12 8.82 11.77
CA PHE A 178 3.73 7.48 11.32
C PHE A 178 4.51 6.35 12.00
N ALA A 179 5.74 6.60 12.45
CA ALA A 179 6.51 5.64 13.25
C ALA A 179 5.94 5.49 14.67
N ALA A 180 5.35 6.55 15.23
CA ALA A 180 4.80 6.55 16.59
C ALA A 180 3.45 5.83 16.72
N VAL A 181 2.67 5.74 15.63
CA VAL A 181 1.31 5.20 15.68
C VAL A 181 1.34 3.73 15.28
N ALA A 182 1.47 2.84 16.28
CA ALA A 182 0.88 1.51 16.11
C ALA A 182 -0.59 1.72 15.71
N ALA A 183 -1.06 1.06 14.64
CA ALA A 183 -2.39 1.28 14.06
C ALA A 183 -3.53 1.26 15.11
N SER A 184 -3.29 0.63 16.26
CA SER A 184 -4.07 0.80 17.47
C SER A 184 -3.16 0.63 18.71
N PRO A 185 -2.83 1.72 19.45
CA PRO A 185 -2.07 1.61 20.71
C PRO A 185 -2.76 0.68 21.71
N ILE A 186 -4.10 0.69 21.71
CA ILE A 186 -4.91 -0.18 22.58
C ILE A 186 -4.81 -1.65 22.17
N GLU A 187 -4.72 -1.99 20.88
CA GLU A 187 -4.48 -3.37 20.44
C GLU A 187 -3.09 -3.85 20.83
N LYS A 188 -2.07 -2.99 20.74
CA LYS A 188 -0.72 -3.32 21.20
C LYS A 188 -0.70 -3.57 22.71
N VAL A 189 -1.37 -2.73 23.49
CA VAL A 189 -1.52 -2.93 24.94
C VAL A 189 -2.30 -4.20 25.26
N LYS A 190 -3.42 -4.46 24.55
CA LYS A 190 -4.20 -5.71 24.68
C LYS A 190 -3.36 -6.94 24.34
N ARG A 191 -2.54 -6.88 23.28
CA ARG A 191 -1.62 -7.96 22.89
C ARG A 191 -0.59 -8.24 23.97
N ILE A 192 0.09 -7.20 24.47
CA ILE A 192 1.07 -7.32 25.57
C ILE A 192 0.41 -7.87 26.84
N ALA A 193 -0.79 -7.38 27.18
CA ALA A 193 -1.54 -7.85 28.35
C ALA A 193 -1.99 -9.32 28.20
N HIS A 194 -2.43 -9.71 27.00
CA HIS A 194 -2.82 -11.08 26.67
C HIS A 194 -1.60 -12.02 26.75
N GLU A 195 -0.46 -11.63 26.19
CA GLU A 195 0.80 -12.38 26.28
C GLU A 195 1.26 -12.55 27.73
N LYS A 196 1.19 -11.47 28.54
CA LYS A 196 1.56 -11.51 29.95
C LYS A 196 0.65 -12.43 30.76
N ARG A 197 -0.67 -12.33 30.55
CA ARG A 197 -1.66 -13.15 31.26
C ARG A 197 -1.63 -14.61 30.83
N ALA A 198 -1.34 -14.90 29.56
CA ALA A 198 -1.16 -16.26 29.08
C ALA A 198 0.07 -16.94 29.71
N LYS A 199 1.18 -16.19 29.87
CA LYS A 199 2.36 -16.66 30.62
C LYS A 199 2.04 -16.93 32.09
N GLU A 200 1.30 -16.04 32.75
CA GLU A 200 0.88 -16.22 34.16
C GLU A 200 -0.02 -17.45 34.35
N LEU A 201 -0.87 -17.77 33.36
CA LEU A 201 -1.82 -18.89 33.42
C LEU A 201 -1.23 -20.23 32.94
N GLY A 202 0.04 -20.26 32.50
CA GLY A 202 0.68 -21.49 31.99
C GLY A 202 0.04 -22.03 30.71
N VAL A 203 -0.79 -21.24 30.03
CA VAL A 203 -1.38 -21.63 28.74
C VAL A 203 -0.28 -21.52 27.70
N PRO A 204 0.01 -22.57 26.91
CA PRO A 204 0.90 -22.44 25.78
C PRO A 204 0.30 -21.38 24.87
N VAL A 205 0.94 -20.21 24.81
CA VAL A 205 0.73 -19.31 23.70
C VAL A 205 1.23 -20.13 22.53
N SER A 206 0.30 -20.71 21.76
CA SER A 206 0.62 -20.97 20.38
C SER A 206 1.02 -19.61 19.86
N ILE A 207 2.34 -19.40 19.80
CA ILE A 207 2.89 -18.58 18.76
C ILE A 207 2.37 -19.36 17.55
N ALA A 208 1.16 -19.02 17.08
CA ALA A 208 0.97 -18.90 15.66
C ALA A 208 2.21 -18.10 15.31
N LYS A 209 3.28 -18.79 14.86
CA LYS A 209 4.39 -18.17 14.16
C LYS A 209 3.61 -17.28 13.24
N ASN A 210 3.60 -15.98 13.55
CA ASN A 210 2.86 -15.02 12.76
C ASN A 210 3.36 -15.39 11.38
N THR A 211 2.48 -15.94 10.56
CA THR A 211 2.76 -15.97 9.14
C THR A 211 3.04 -14.50 8.91
N ASP A 212 4.32 -14.19 8.65
CA ASP A 212 4.85 -12.84 8.42
C ASP A 212 4.06 -12.10 7.32
N ASP A 213 3.09 -12.78 6.72
CA ASP A 213 2.20 -12.39 5.65
C ASP A 213 1.12 -11.36 6.01
N MET A 214 0.76 -11.15 7.30
CA MET A 214 -0.32 -10.18 7.64
C MET A 214 -0.03 -9.09 8.69
N ASP A 215 1.08 -9.11 9.43
CA ASP A 215 1.48 -7.95 10.26
C ASP A 215 2.44 -7.02 9.47
N LYS A 216 2.07 -6.72 8.22
CA LYS A 216 2.73 -5.67 7.44
C LYS A 216 2.34 -4.34 8.05
N SER A 217 3.13 -3.94 9.04
CA SER A 217 3.07 -2.68 9.77
C SER A 217 3.03 -1.46 8.85
N ASN A 218 3.08 -0.26 9.43
CA ASN A 218 3.22 0.95 8.67
C ASN A 218 4.46 0.89 7.75
N GLN A 219 4.36 1.49 6.56
CA GLN A 219 5.41 1.47 5.55
C GLN A 219 5.65 2.87 4.99
N ILE A 220 6.90 3.18 4.68
CA ILE A 220 7.27 4.43 4.01
C ILE A 220 8.07 4.08 2.77
N ILE A 221 7.59 4.52 1.61
CA ILE A 221 8.16 4.22 0.29
C ILE A 221 8.67 5.52 -0.28
N LEU A 222 9.94 5.52 -0.66
CA LEU A 222 10.58 6.68 -1.26
C LEU A 222 10.84 6.39 -2.75
N SER A 223 10.75 7.43 -3.57
CA SER A 223 11.11 7.37 -4.98
C SER A 223 12.05 8.51 -5.33
N GLY A 224 12.93 8.29 -6.30
CA GLY A 224 13.78 9.35 -6.84
C GLY A 224 14.16 9.08 -8.28
N THR A 225 14.42 10.16 -9.01
CA THR A 225 15.07 10.07 -10.31
C THR A 225 16.58 10.18 -10.13
N ALA A 226 17.35 9.26 -10.73
CA ALA A 226 18.80 9.40 -10.77
C ALA A 226 19.17 10.59 -11.68
N TYR A 227 19.89 11.57 -11.12
CA TYR A 227 20.45 12.71 -11.86
C TYR A 227 21.93 12.87 -11.51
N TYR A 228 22.69 13.45 -12.44
CA TYR A 228 24.04 13.91 -12.18
C TYR A 228 23.98 15.31 -11.57
N ASP A 229 24.73 15.55 -10.50
CA ASP A 229 25.00 16.89 -9.98
C ASP A 229 26.26 17.39 -10.70
N PHE A 230 26.15 18.50 -11.44
CA PHE A 230 27.25 19.10 -12.21
C PHE A 230 27.75 20.37 -11.51
#